data_AF-A0A836ZR17-F1
#
_entry.id   AF-A0A836ZR17-F1
#
_cell.length_a   1.000
_cell.length_b   1.000
_cell.length_c   1.000
_cell.angle_alpha   90.00
_cell.angle_beta   90.00
_cell.angle_gamma   90.00
#
_symmetry.space_group_name_H-M   'P 1'
#
loop_
_entity.id
_entity.type
_entity.pdbx_description
1 polymer ?
#
loop_
_entity_poly.entity_id
_entity_poly.type
_entity_poly.pdbx_seq_one_letter_code
_entity_poly.pdbx_strand_id
1 'polypeptide(L)' 'SFFRRLGFAVEPGLVFPDVPASELQALAFGDRLLPLADVAYHPAFGLG' A
#
# COMPACT_ATOMS: atom_id res chain seq x y z
N SER A 1 13.41 0.33 -3.33
CA SER A 1 13.47 -0.64 -4.46
C SER A 1 14.03 -2.01 -4.08
N PHE A 2 13.70 -2.54 -2.90
CA PHE A 2 13.93 -3.95 -2.53
C PHE A 2 12.74 -4.83 -2.91
N PHE A 3 11.53 -4.43 -2.49
CA PHE A 3 10.28 -5.18 -2.67
C PHE A 3 9.77 -5.27 -4.11
N ARG A 4 10.19 -4.37 -5.01
CA ARG A 4 9.84 -4.45 -6.45
C ARG A 4 10.22 -5.78 -7.09
N ARG A 5 11.32 -6.40 -6.64
CA ARG A 5 11.77 -7.72 -7.13
C ARG A 5 10.83 -8.86 -6.72
N LEU A 6 10.02 -8.63 -5.69
CA LEU A 6 9.00 -9.54 -5.19
C LEU A 6 7.60 -9.21 -5.76
N GLY A 7 7.52 -8.31 -6.74
CA GLY A 7 6.26 -7.93 -7.40
C GLY A 7 5.50 -6.77 -6.77
N PHE A 8 6.03 -6.14 -5.71
CA PHE A 8 5.39 -4.96 -5.13
C PHE A 8 5.47 -3.75 -6.07
N ALA A 9 4.38 -2.98 -6.10
CA ALA A 9 4.26 -1.74 -6.86
C ALA A 9 3.62 -0.63 -6.01
N VAL A 10 3.80 0.61 -6.44
CA VAL A 10 3.03 1.74 -5.90
C VAL A 10 1.63 1.66 -6.50
N GLU A 11 0.62 1.70 -5.64
CA GLU A 11 -0.79 1.63 -6.04
C GLU A 11 -1.47 2.98 -5.80
N PRO A 12 -1.69 3.81 -6.84
CA PRO A 12 -2.22 5.17 -6.67
C PRO A 12 -3.61 5.22 -6.03
N GLY A 13 -4.35 4.12 -6.07
CA GLY A 13 -5.67 3.97 -5.46
C GLY A 13 -5.66 3.79 -3.95
N LEU A 14 -4.51 3.45 -3.38
CA LEU A 14 -4.37 3.25 -1.94
C LEU A 14 -3.81 4.51 -1.29
N VAL A 15 -4.51 5.01 -0.28
CA VAL A 15 -4.14 6.21 0.45
C VAL A 15 -3.85 5.84 1.90
N PHE A 16 -2.68 6.22 2.40
CA PHE A 16 -2.40 6.20 3.83
C PHE A 16 -2.32 7.65 4.32
N PRO A 17 -3.07 8.06 5.35
CA PRO A 17 -3.11 9.45 5.79
C PRO A 17 -1.72 10.04 6.02
N ASP A 18 -1.53 11.28 5.56
CA ASP A 18 -0.31 12.08 5.72
C ASP A 18 0.98 11.46 5.16
N VAL A 19 0.86 10.40 4.35
CA VAL A 19 2.00 9.72 3.73
C VAL A 19 1.91 9.80 2.21
N PRO A 20 3.01 10.19 1.51
CA PRO A 20 3.04 10.17 0.06
C PRO A 20 2.75 8.77 -0.49
N ALA A 21 1.94 8.69 -1.55
CA ALA A 21 1.60 7.42 -2.19
C ALA A 21 2.83 6.59 -2.61
N SER A 22 3.97 7.23 -2.90
CA SER A 22 5.23 6.55 -3.23
C SER A 22 5.83 5.70 -2.11
N GLU A 23 5.47 5.96 -0.86
CA GLU A 23 5.92 5.20 0.31
C GLU A 23 5.09 3.93 0.53
N LEU A 24 3.86 3.90 -0.01
CA LEU A 24 2.97 2.76 0.10
C LEU A 24 3.14 1.83 -1.10
N GLN A 25 3.48 0.57 -0.82
CA GLN A 25 3.64 -0.48 -1.83
C GLN A 25 2.72 -1.65 -1.53
N ALA A 26 2.07 -2.19 -2.56
CA ALA A 26 1.21 -3.35 -2.47
C ALA A 26 1.61 -4.44 -3.46
N LEU A 27 1.22 -5.66 -3.15
CA LEU A 27 1.29 -6.82 -4.04
C LEU A 27 -0.11 -7.43 -4.09
N ALA A 28 -0.77 -7.34 -5.25
CA ALA A 28 -2.04 -7.99 -5.49
C ALA A 28 -1.84 -9.45 -5.90
N PHE A 29 -2.73 -10.34 -5.45
CA PHE A 29 -2.76 -11.73 -5.88
C PHE A 29 -3.89 -11.96 -6.90
N GLY A 30 -3.57 -12.68 -7.98
CA GLY A 30 -4.50 -12.97 -9.07
C GLY A 30 -4.83 -11.74 -9.93
N ASP A 31 -5.86 -11.86 -10.77
CA ASP A 31 -6.25 -10.83 -11.75
C ASP A 31 -7.21 -9.78 -11.17
N ARG A 32 -7.13 -9.54 -9.85
CA ARG A 32 -8.06 -8.63 -9.18
C ARG A 32 -7.71 -7.18 -9.50
N LEU A 33 -8.74 -6.40 -9.86
CA LEU A 33 -8.60 -4.94 -9.97
C LEU A 33 -8.17 -4.35 -8.63
N LEU A 34 -7.18 -3.47 -8.69
CA LEU A 34 -6.63 -2.80 -7.53
C LEU A 34 -7.67 -1.85 -6.92
N PRO A 35 -7.92 -1.92 -5.60
CA PRO A 35 -8.97 -1.16 -4.97
C PRO A 35 -8.60 0.33 -4.82
N LEU A 36 -9.63 1.18 -4.80
CA LEU A 36 -9.54 2.54 -4.27
C LEU A 36 -9.93 2.49 -2.79
N ALA A 37 -9.01 2.76 -1.88
CA ALA A 37 -9.27 2.61 -0.44
C ALA A 37 -8.29 3.38 0.43
N ASP A 38 -8.75 3.75 1.62
CA ASP A 38 -7.89 4.20 2.71
C ASP A 38 -7.27 2.99 3.43
N VAL A 39 -5.96 3.05 3.61
CA VAL A 39 -5.19 2.05 4.36
C VAL A 39 -5.16 2.47 5.83
N ALA A 40 -5.35 1.49 6.71
CA ALA A 40 -5.14 1.68 8.14
C ALA A 40 -4.35 0.50 8.68
N TYR A 41 -3.30 0.80 9.45
CA TYR A 41 -2.62 -0.22 10.26
C TYR A 41 -3.35 -0.38 11.59
N HIS A 42 -3.18 -1.55 12.19
CA HIS A 42 -3.71 -1.81 13.52
C HIS A 42 -3.09 -0.86 14.56
N PRO A 43 -3.81 -0.41 15.61
CA PRO A 43 -3.29 0.51 16.63
C PRO A 43 -1.99 0.07 17.32
N ALA A 44 -1.71 -1.24 17.36
CA ALA A 44 -0.47 -1.79 17.90
C ALA A 44 0.80 -1.30 17.18
N PHE A 45 0.68 -0.74 15.98
CA PHE A 45 1.79 -0.12 15.26
C PHE A 45 2.18 1.25 15.82
N GLY A 46 1.36 1.86 16.69
CA GLY A 46 1.67 3.14 17.33
C GLY A 46 1.79 4.32 16.35
N LEU A 47 1.12 4.22 15.20
CA LEU A 47 1.08 5.26 14.17
C LEU A 47 -0.08 6.21 14.51
N GLY A 48 0.20 7.19 15.37
CA GLY A 48 -0.74 8.22 15.82
C GLY A 48 -0.02 9.51 16.17
#